data_AF-A0A7C4A5R1-F1
#
_entry.id   AF-A0A7C4A5R1-F1
#
_cell.length_a   1.000
_cell.length_b   1.000
_cell.length_c   1.000
_cell.angle_alpha   90.00
_cell.angle_beta   90.00
_cell.angle_gamma   90.00
#
_symmetry.space_group_name_H-M   'P 1'
#
loop_
_entity.id
_entity.type
_entity.pdbx_description
1 polymer ?
#
loop_
_entity_poly.entity_id
_entity_poly.type
_entity_poly.pdbx_seq_one_letter_code
_entity_poly.pdbx_strand_id
1 'polypeptide(L)'
;MFSGAYAHSVDSKGRTVIPVRFRARLGERVILTRGLNGCLWLFSEDEWREFRQAIGPKCVLDTRGLKLERFFVGNAVECTPDSQGRIHIPQHLREYAGIVSDIWMVGLINKVEIWADDRWRQFNEDLLEQELQEIGEQLGLG
;
A
#
# COMPACT_ATOMS: atom_id res chain seq x y z
N MET A 1 -3.74 -9.60 11.52
CA MET A 1 -3.07 -9.35 10.23
C MET A 1 -4.08 -8.78 9.25
N PHE A 2 -3.64 -8.09 8.20
CA PHE A 2 -4.48 -7.77 7.04
C PHE A 2 -4.51 -8.95 6.06
N SER A 3 -5.68 -9.25 5.50
CA SER A 3 -5.83 -10.31 4.49
C SER A 3 -7.07 -10.09 3.62
N GLY A 4 -7.01 -10.61 2.38
CA GLY A 4 -8.07 -10.53 1.38
C GLY A 4 -7.92 -9.33 0.44
N ALA A 5 -8.59 -9.42 -0.71
CA ALA A 5 -8.66 -8.38 -1.73
C ALA A 5 -10.10 -7.89 -1.89
N TYR A 6 -10.31 -6.57 -1.87
CA TYR A 6 -11.63 -5.95 -1.88
C TYR A 6 -11.72 -4.88 -2.96
N ALA A 7 -12.66 -5.02 -3.89
CA ALA A 7 -12.95 -4.03 -4.91
C ALA A 7 -13.73 -2.85 -4.31
N HIS A 8 -13.28 -1.63 -4.62
CA HIS A 8 -13.87 -0.37 -4.17
C HIS A 8 -13.73 0.69 -5.26
N SER A 9 -14.31 1.86 -5.01
CA SER A 9 -14.15 3.02 -5.87
C SER A 9 -13.62 4.24 -5.11
N VAL A 10 -13.10 5.17 -5.88
CA VAL A 10 -12.65 6.50 -5.48
C VAL A 10 -13.66 7.50 -6.04
N ASP A 11 -14.19 8.35 -5.16
CA ASP A 11 -15.12 9.39 -5.58
C ASP A 11 -14.41 10.53 -6.32
N SER A 12 -15.20 11.45 -6.90
CA SER A 12 -14.67 12.62 -7.63
C SER A 12 -13.81 13.56 -6.78
N LYS A 13 -13.84 13.42 -5.45
CA LYS A 13 -12.99 14.18 -4.53
C LYS A 13 -11.74 13.40 -4.12
N GLY A 14 -11.47 12.24 -4.73
CA GLY A 14 -10.33 11.40 -4.41
C GLY A 14 -10.49 10.69 -3.07
N ARG A 15 -11.72 10.38 -2.63
CA ARG A 15 -11.95 9.66 -1.36
C ARG A 15 -12.42 8.24 -1.62
N THR A 16 -11.99 7.32 -0.76
CA THR A 16 -12.42 5.93 -0.81
C THR A 16 -12.74 5.39 0.58
N VAL A 17 -13.60 4.39 0.64
CA VAL A 17 -14.03 3.74 1.88
C VAL A 17 -13.05 2.62 2.21
N ILE A 18 -12.48 2.64 3.42
CA ILE A 18 -11.68 1.51 3.92
C ILE A 18 -12.63 0.32 4.21
N PRO A 19 -12.33 -0.91 3.76
CA PRO A 19 -13.07 -2.11 4.12
C PRO A 19 -13.21 -2.25 5.64
N VAL A 20 -14.40 -2.59 6.13
CA VAL A 20 -14.68 -2.70 7.58
C VAL A 20 -13.69 -3.63 8.29
N ARG A 21 -13.27 -4.73 7.64
CA ARG A 21 -12.28 -5.69 8.15
C ARG A 21 -10.90 -5.07 8.39
N PHE A 22 -10.54 -4.00 7.67
CA PHE A 22 -9.26 -3.31 7.83
C PHE A 22 -9.33 -2.18 8.85
N ARG A 23 -10.49 -1.51 8.99
CA ARG A 23 -10.67 -0.34 9.87
C ARG A 23 -10.23 -0.59 11.31
N ALA A 24 -10.69 -1.70 11.90
CA ALA A 24 -10.40 -2.01 13.30
C ALA A 24 -8.90 -2.18 13.59
N ARG A 25 -8.12 -2.63 12.59
CA ARG A 25 -6.68 -2.84 12.74
C ARG A 25 -5.84 -1.64 12.30
N LEU A 26 -6.35 -0.82 11.38
CA LEU A 26 -5.69 0.42 10.94
C LEU A 26 -5.72 1.50 12.02
N GLY A 27 -6.79 1.55 12.83
CA GLY A 27 -6.96 2.56 13.86
C GLY A 27 -7.46 3.90 13.31
N GLU A 28 -7.33 4.95 14.11
CA GLU A 28 -7.85 6.29 13.79
C GLU A 28 -6.92 7.12 12.90
N ARG A 29 -5.64 6.76 12.88
CA ARG A 29 -4.60 7.43 12.09
C ARG A 29 -3.91 6.40 11.23
N VAL A 30 -3.87 6.69 9.94
CA VAL A 30 -3.28 5.82 8.94
C VAL A 30 -2.26 6.59 8.12
N ILE A 31 -1.24 5.88 7.65
CA ILE A 31 -0.21 6.46 6.82
C ILE A 31 -0.34 5.87 5.42
N LEU A 32 -0.55 6.74 4.45
CA LEU A 32 -0.62 6.39 3.04
C LEU A 32 0.67 6.84 2.36
N THR A 33 1.29 5.97 1.56
CA THR A 33 2.49 6.30 0.80
C THR A 33 2.51 5.55 -0.54
N ARG A 34 3.51 5.83 -1.38
CA ARG A 34 3.81 5.03 -2.57
C ARG A 34 4.23 3.61 -2.17
N GLY A 35 3.68 2.63 -2.86
CA GLY A 35 4.15 1.25 -2.83
C GLY A 35 5.08 0.94 -3.99
N LEU A 36 5.48 -0.32 -4.10
CA LEU A 36 6.16 -0.83 -5.29
C LEU A 36 5.13 -1.19 -6.37
N ASN A 37 5.58 -1.45 -7.60
CA ASN A 37 4.73 -1.86 -8.72
C ASN A 37 3.60 -0.85 -9.07
N GLY A 38 3.76 0.41 -8.68
CA GLY A 38 2.78 1.44 -8.97
C GLY A 38 1.48 1.30 -8.16
N CYS A 39 1.51 0.67 -6.99
CA CYS A 39 0.42 0.71 -6.02
C CYS A 39 0.68 1.76 -4.91
N LEU A 40 -0.27 1.96 -4.01
CA LEU A 40 -0.06 2.69 -2.75
C LEU A 40 -0.03 1.72 -1.58
N TRP A 41 0.65 2.08 -0.51
CA TRP A 41 0.64 1.35 0.75
C TRP A 41 -0.04 2.17 1.83
N LEU A 42 -0.92 1.51 2.58
CA LEU A 42 -1.64 2.04 3.72
C LEU A 42 -1.26 1.23 4.97
N PHE A 43 -0.78 1.95 5.98
CA PHE A 43 -0.32 1.39 7.26
C PHE A 43 -1.13 1.92 8.43
N SER A 44 -1.21 1.13 9.51
CA SER A 44 -1.44 1.69 10.84
C SER A 44 -0.19 2.42 11.32
N GLU A 45 -0.30 3.24 12.36
CA GLU A 45 0.86 3.94 12.94
C GLU A 45 1.97 3.00 13.41
N ASP A 46 1.60 1.90 14.06
CA ASP A 46 2.56 0.93 14.59
C ASP A 46 3.34 0.25 13.47
N GLU A 47 2.66 -0.25 12.43
CA GLU A 47 3.29 -0.92 11.29
C GLU A 47 4.14 0.07 10.47
N TRP A 48 3.72 1.34 10.38
CA TRP A 48 4.52 2.40 9.76
C TRP A 48 5.80 2.69 10.53
N ARG A 49 5.76 2.68 11.87
CA ARG A 49 6.95 2.86 12.71
C ARG A 49 7.95 1.74 12.46
N GLU A 50 7.50 0.49 12.42
CA GLU A 50 8.35 -0.67 12.15
C GLU A 50 8.95 -0.60 10.73
N PHE A 51 8.12 -0.32 9.73
CA PHE A 51 8.57 -0.18 8.35
C PHE A 51 9.63 0.91 8.19
N ARG A 52 9.41 2.11 8.76
CA ARG A 52 10.39 3.21 8.70
C ARG A 52 11.72 2.86 9.34
N GLN A 53 11.72 2.12 10.45
CA GLN A 53 12.96 1.67 11.08
C GLN A 53 13.73 0.72 10.17
N ALA A 54 13.04 -0.14 9.43
CA ALA A 54 13.67 -1.08 8.50
C ALA A 54 14.27 -0.42 7.25
N ILE A 55 13.67 0.66 6.74
CA ILE A 55 14.11 1.31 5.49
C ILE A 55 15.02 2.55 5.69
N GLY A 56 15.24 2.96 6.94
CA GLY A 56 16.03 4.15 7.26
C GLY A 56 17.51 4.05 6.81
N PRO A 57 18.15 5.18 6.46
CA PRO A 57 19.56 5.18 6.09
C PRO A 57 20.44 4.80 7.29
N LYS A 58 21.47 3.97 7.06
CA LYS A 58 22.40 3.57 8.13
C LYS A 58 23.32 4.69 8.59
N CYS A 59 23.57 5.66 7.71
CA CYS A 59 24.28 6.91 7.99
C CYS A 59 23.91 7.98 6.96
N VAL A 60 24.32 9.22 7.19
CA VAL A 60 24.01 10.37 6.30
C VAL A 60 24.57 10.24 4.87
N LEU A 61 25.53 9.34 4.64
CA LEU A 61 26.14 9.09 3.32
C LEU A 61 25.53 7.86 2.62
N ASP A 62 24.59 7.15 3.24
CA ASP A 62 23.91 6.00 2.64
C ASP A 62 22.94 6.45 1.55
N THR A 63 23.47 6.61 0.34
CA THR A 63 22.69 7.05 -0.83
C THR A 63 21.56 6.09 -1.20
N ARG A 64 21.64 4.80 -0.84
CA ARG A 64 20.57 3.82 -1.11
C ARG A 64 19.44 4.00 -0.11
N GLY A 65 19.75 4.07 1.18
CA GLY A 65 18.78 4.38 2.23
C GLY A 65 18.06 5.70 1.98
N LEU A 66 18.78 6.76 1.62
CA LEU A 66 18.19 8.06 1.29
C LEU A 66 17.24 8.01 0.08
N LYS A 67 17.49 7.14 -0.92
CA LYS A 67 16.57 6.95 -2.04
C LYS A 67 15.27 6.30 -1.58
N LEU A 68 15.35 5.25 -0.74
CA LEU A 68 14.16 4.60 -0.18
C LEU A 68 13.37 5.55 0.71
N GLU A 69 14.06 6.30 1.59
CA GLU A 69 13.43 7.27 2.46
C GLU A 69 12.69 8.35 1.67
N ARG A 70 13.30 8.93 0.63
CA ARG A 70 12.62 9.91 -0.24
C ARG A 70 11.43 9.30 -0.98
N PHE A 71 11.56 8.04 -1.43
CA PHE A 71 10.52 7.36 -2.18
C PHE A 71 9.30 7.06 -1.29
N PHE A 72 9.52 6.45 -0.11
CA PHE A 72 8.44 6.06 0.79
C PHE A 72 8.08 7.17 1.78
N VAL A 73 9.02 7.64 2.59
CA VAL A 73 8.74 8.64 3.64
C VAL A 73 8.46 10.01 3.03
N GLY A 74 9.21 10.42 2.02
CA GLY A 74 9.00 11.70 1.33
C GLY A 74 7.65 11.83 0.61
N ASN A 75 6.98 10.71 0.33
CA ASN A 75 5.63 10.67 -0.25
C ASN A 75 4.56 10.20 0.74
N ALA A 76 4.92 10.00 2.01
CA ALA A 76 3.96 9.57 3.03
C ALA A 76 3.07 10.73 3.46
N VAL A 77 1.78 10.46 3.62
CA VAL A 77 0.78 11.38 4.15
C VAL A 77 0.03 10.71 5.29
N GLU A 78 -0.19 11.46 6.36
CA GLU A 78 -1.08 11.05 7.44
C GLU A 78 -2.53 11.32 7.02
N CYS A 79 -3.40 10.36 7.26
CA CYS A 79 -4.83 10.47 6.99
C CYS A 79 -5.62 10.02 8.22
N THR A 80 -6.74 10.69 8.46
CA THR A 80 -7.71 10.29 9.48
C THR A 80 -8.99 9.87 8.75
N PRO A 81 -9.44 8.61 8.87
CA PRO A 81 -10.71 8.20 8.31
C PRO A 81 -11.84 9.04 8.90
N ASP A 82 -12.79 9.48 8.07
CA ASP A 82 -13.97 10.19 8.55
C ASP A 82 -14.97 9.26 9.26
N SER A 83 -16.11 9.79 9.71
CA SER A 83 -17.15 9.02 10.39
C SER A 83 -17.75 7.88 9.54
N GLN A 84 -17.55 7.90 8.22
CA GLN A 84 -17.97 6.84 7.30
C GLN A 84 -16.83 5.84 7.00
N GLY A 85 -15.64 6.05 7.58
CA GLY A 85 -14.43 5.28 7.33
C GLY A 85 -13.81 5.58 5.97
N ARG A 86 -14.03 6.79 5.43
CA ARG A 86 -13.41 7.22 4.17
C ARG A 86 -12.10 7.93 4.43
N ILE A 87 -11.11 7.66 3.58
CA ILE A 87 -9.85 8.40 3.53
C ILE A 87 -9.74 9.18 2.23
N HIS A 88 -9.04 10.30 2.26
CA HIS A 88 -8.67 11.04 1.06
C HIS A 88 -7.32 10.55 0.53
N ILE A 89 -7.28 10.18 -0.75
CA ILE A 89 -6.05 9.87 -1.48
C ILE A 89 -5.60 11.15 -2.21
N PRO A 90 -4.48 11.77 -1.79
CA PRO A 90 -3.96 12.96 -2.45
C PRO A 90 -3.72 12.73 -3.94
N GLN A 91 -3.90 13.79 -4.72
CA GLN A 91 -3.80 13.73 -6.18
C GLN A 91 -2.46 13.13 -6.66
N HIS A 92 -1.33 13.55 -6.10
CA HIS A 92 -0.01 13.06 -6.50
C HIS A 92 0.18 11.54 -6.26
N LEU A 93 -0.51 10.96 -5.27
CA LEU A 93 -0.50 9.51 -5.03
C LEU A 93 -1.43 8.79 -6.01
N ARG A 94 -2.59 9.36 -6.34
CA ARG A 94 -3.47 8.81 -7.39
C ARG A 94 -2.78 8.79 -8.74
N GLU A 95 -2.13 9.88 -9.12
CA GLU A 95 -1.36 10.00 -10.36
C GLU A 95 -0.24 8.96 -10.42
N TYR A 96 0.54 8.82 -9.35
CA TYR A 96 1.56 7.78 -9.25
C TYR A 96 0.98 6.37 -9.45
N ALA A 97 -0.14 6.10 -8.78
CA ALA A 97 -0.77 4.77 -8.77
C ALA A 97 -1.70 4.51 -9.97
N GLY A 98 -1.89 5.47 -10.87
CA GLY A 98 -2.82 5.34 -12.01
C GLY A 98 -4.29 5.27 -11.59
N ILE A 99 -4.65 5.74 -10.40
CA ILE A 99 -6.00 5.61 -9.85
C ILE A 99 -6.92 6.67 -10.44
N VAL A 100 -7.94 6.22 -11.19
CA VAL A 100 -9.00 7.07 -11.76
C VAL A 100 -10.31 6.92 -10.98
N SER A 101 -10.87 5.71 -10.95
CA SER A 101 -12.16 5.41 -10.29
C SER A 101 -12.11 4.13 -9.48
N ASP A 102 -11.80 3.01 -10.11
CA ASP A 102 -11.94 1.69 -9.50
C ASP A 102 -10.60 1.22 -8.95
N ILE A 103 -10.65 0.65 -7.75
CA ILE A 103 -9.47 0.25 -7.00
C ILE A 103 -9.65 -1.12 -6.35
N TRP A 104 -8.52 -1.75 -6.05
CA TRP A 104 -8.44 -2.90 -5.15
C TRP A 104 -7.69 -2.53 -3.88
N MET A 105 -8.26 -2.89 -2.73
CA MET A 105 -7.56 -2.88 -1.45
C MET A 105 -7.17 -4.29 -1.05
N VAL A 106 -5.86 -4.57 -1.00
CA VAL A 106 -5.30 -5.90 -0.79
C VAL A 106 -4.55 -5.94 0.54
N GLY A 107 -5.04 -6.74 1.49
CA GLY A 107 -4.41 -6.89 2.79
C GLY A 107 -3.22 -7.84 2.74
N LEU A 108 -2.04 -7.36 3.13
CA LEU A 108 -0.78 -8.10 3.16
C LEU A 108 -0.14 -8.02 4.55
N ILE A 109 -0.64 -8.83 5.48
CA ILE A 109 -0.12 -9.04 6.84
C ILE A 109 -0.01 -7.75 7.68
N ASN A 110 0.99 -6.93 7.39
CA ASN A 110 1.35 -5.67 8.05
C ASN A 110 0.87 -4.40 7.33
N LYS A 111 0.46 -4.51 6.06
CA LYS A 111 -0.01 -3.36 5.27
C LYS A 111 -1.26 -3.69 4.46
N VAL A 112 -1.88 -2.64 3.93
CA VAL A 112 -2.89 -2.74 2.87
C VAL A 112 -2.33 -2.07 1.63
N GLU A 113 -2.36 -2.74 0.49
CA GLU A 113 -2.04 -2.13 -0.79
C GLU A 113 -3.30 -1.58 -1.44
N ILE A 114 -3.17 -0.46 -2.14
CA ILE A 114 -4.24 0.14 -2.93
C ILE A 114 -3.78 0.23 -4.38
N TRP A 115 -4.48 -0.48 -5.24
CA TRP A 115 -4.17 -0.60 -6.65
C TRP A 115 -5.28 0.01 -7.50
N ALA A 116 -4.93 0.58 -8.66
CA ALA A 116 -5.93 0.79 -9.71
C ALA A 116 -6.38 -0.58 -10.27
N ASP A 117 -7.65 -0.70 -10.68
CA ASP A 117 -8.23 -1.97 -11.14
C ASP A 117 -7.44 -2.59 -12.31
N ASP A 118 -7.08 -1.79 -13.31
CA ASP A 118 -6.28 -2.19 -14.46
C ASP A 118 -4.90 -2.74 -14.05
N ARG A 119 -4.19 -2.03 -13.16
CA ARG A 119 -2.88 -2.44 -12.67
C ARG A 119 -2.93 -3.70 -11.81
N TRP A 120 -3.96 -3.84 -10.98
CA TRP A 120 -4.13 -5.05 -10.17
C TRP A 120 -4.37 -6.27 -11.07
N ARG A 121 -5.23 -6.13 -12.08
CA ARG A 121 -5.47 -7.21 -13.06
C ARG A 121 -4.20 -7.58 -13.81
N GLN A 122 -3.51 -6.59 -14.38
CA GLN A 122 -2.25 -6.81 -15.08
C GLN A 122 -1.22 -7.49 -14.20
N PHE A 123 -1.05 -7.03 -12.96
CA PHE A 123 -0.13 -7.65 -12.01
C PHE A 123 -0.46 -9.13 -11.78
N ASN A 124 -1.73 -9.50 -11.65
CA ASN A 124 -2.13 -10.90 -11.46
C ASN A 124 -2.02 -11.74 -12.75
N GLU A 125 -2.26 -11.13 -13.92
CA GLU A 125 -2.08 -11.80 -15.21
C GLU A 125 -0.60 -12.10 -15.50
N ASP A 126 0.29 -11.21 -15.06
CA ASP A 126 1.74 -11.38 -15.20
C ASP A 126 2.31 -12.44 -14.22
N LEU A 127 1.57 -12.83 -13.18
CA LEU A 127 2.01 -13.87 -12.24
C LEU A 127 1.89 -15.25 -12.88
N LEU A 128 3.02 -15.82 -13.25
CA LEU A 128 3.09 -17.18 -13.75
C LEU A 128 3.13 -18.18 -12.59
N GLU A 129 2.32 -19.23 -12.66
CA GLU A 129 2.30 -20.30 -11.63
C GLU A 129 3.70 -20.91 -11.40
N GLN A 130 4.49 -21.04 -12.48
CA GLN A 130 5.87 -21.55 -12.41
C GLN A 130 6.78 -20.63 -11.59
N GLU A 131 6.68 -19.31 -11.81
CA GLU A 131 7.46 -18.34 -11.04
C GLU A 131 7.08 -18.38 -9.55
N LEU A 132 5.78 -18.48 -9.26
CA LEU A 132 5.29 -18.62 -7.88
C LEU A 132 5.80 -19.90 -7.22
N GLN A 133 5.85 -21.01 -7.96
CA GLN A 133 6.40 -22.27 -7.46
C GLN A 133 7.90 -22.15 -7.18
N GLU A 134 8.68 -21.60 -8.10
CA GLU A 134 10.13 -21.38 -7.93
C GLU A 134 10.43 -20.51 -6.69
N ILE A 135 9.66 -19.44 -6.50
CA ILE A 135 9.76 -18.58 -5.31
C ILE A 135 9.40 -19.37 -4.05
N GLY A 136 8.33 -20.19 -4.10
CA GLY A 136 7.93 -21.05 -2.99
C GLY A 136 9.03 -22.03 -2.58
N GLU A 137 9.67 -22.69 -3.54
CA GLU A 137 10.79 -23.62 -3.32
C GLU A 137 12.00 -22.92 -2.70
N GLN A 138 12.36 -21.72 -3.17
CA GLN A 138 13.46 -20.92 -2.60
C GLN A 138 13.21 -20.53 -1.14
N LEU A 139 11.94 -20.36 -0.77
CA LEU A 139 11.52 -20.07 0.60
C LEU A 139 11.29 -21.33 1.46
N GLY A 140 11.48 -22.53 0.90
CA GLY A 140 11.29 -23.81 1.60
C GLY A 140 9.83 -24.18 1.86
N LEU A 141 8.92 -23.71 1.00
CA LEU A 141 7.47 -23.96 1.09
C LEU A 141 6.98 -25.10 0.16
N GLY A 142 7.86 -25.60 -0.72
CA GLY A 142 7.58 -26.64 -1.71
C GLY A 142 8.31 -27.96 -1.44
#